data_AF-A0A5P0ZZ01-F1
#
_entry.id   AF-A0A5P0ZZ01-F1
#
_cell.length_a   1.000
_cell.length_b   1.000
_cell.length_c   1.000
_cell.angle_alpha   90.00
_cell.angle_beta   90.00
_cell.angle_gamma   90.00
#
_symmetry.space_group_name_H-M   'P 1'
#
loop_
_entity.id
_entity.type
_entity.pdbx_description
1 polymer ?
#
loop_
_entity_poly.entity_id
_entity_poly.type
_entity_poly.pdbx_seq_one_letter_code
_entity_poly.pdbx_strand_id
1 'polypeptide(L)'
;MEMGSLAEWVEGLGELLAVCVALFLPYYQARKKKQEKNQRAKQVIIGTSKTILELNNIQKSIEFDELKTFVAVYSVLTTNDATIKIMDLGNEILTIIGDENVLDDSQKSKIRNLQNEIKLIKI
;
A
#
# COMPACT_ATOMS: atom_id res chain seq x y z
N MET A 1 29.84 17.53 -46.34
CA MET A 1 28.70 17.27 -45.46
C MET A 1 28.52 18.51 -44.61
N GLU A 2 27.57 19.36 -45.00
CA GLU A 2 27.17 20.48 -44.15
C GLU A 2 26.61 19.85 -42.87
N MET A 3 27.19 20.17 -41.72
CA MET A 3 26.54 19.85 -40.44
C MET A 3 25.14 20.45 -40.53
N GLY A 4 24.10 19.62 -40.40
CA GLY A 4 22.70 20.04 -40.45
C GLY A 4 22.45 21.28 -39.60
N SER A 5 21.46 22.08 -39.97
CA SER A 5 21.20 23.35 -39.29
C SER A 5 20.96 23.12 -37.78
N LEU A 6 21.25 24.11 -36.93
CA LEU A 6 20.98 24.01 -35.50
C LEU A 6 19.52 23.62 -35.20
N ALA A 7 18.58 23.98 -36.08
CA ALA A 7 17.18 23.62 -35.96
C ALA A 7 16.94 22.10 -36.14
N GLU A 8 17.57 21.46 -37.13
CA GLU A 8 17.44 20.01 -37.38
C GLU A 8 18.01 19.18 -36.23
N TRP A 9 19.10 19.65 -35.60
CA TRP A 9 19.66 19.01 -34.41
C TRP A 9 18.74 19.10 -33.20
N VAL A 10 18.09 20.25 -33.00
CA VAL A 10 17.12 20.44 -31.91
C VAL A 10 15.86 19.63 -32.15
N GLU A 11 15.40 19.55 -33.39
CA GLU A 11 14.25 18.72 -33.79
C GLU A 11 14.53 17.24 -33.56
N GLY A 12 15.66 16.71 -34.04
CA GLY A 12 16.04 15.32 -33.81
C GLY A 12 16.26 14.98 -32.34
N LEU A 13 16.80 15.91 -31.53
CA LEU A 13 16.93 15.73 -30.09
C LEU A 13 15.56 15.76 -29.39
N GLY A 14 14.65 16.63 -29.84
CA GLY A 14 13.27 16.68 -29.36
C GLY A 14 12.49 15.41 -29.66
N GLU A 15 12.61 14.88 -30.87
CA GLU A 15 11.99 13.61 -31.27
C GLU A 15 12.54 12.44 -30.45
N LEU A 16 13.87 12.36 -30.28
CA LEU A 16 14.50 11.33 -29.47
C LEU A 16 14.04 11.40 -28.01
N LEU A 17 13.94 12.60 -27.43
CA LEU A 17 13.42 12.79 -26.08
C LEU A 17 11.94 12.41 -25.96
N ALA A 18 11.12 12.78 -26.95
CA ALA A 18 9.70 12.44 -26.97
C ALA A 18 9.49 10.92 -27.03
N VAL A 19 10.24 10.21 -27.87
CA VAL A 19 10.21 8.74 -27.96
C VAL A 19 10.69 8.12 -26.65
N CYS A 20 11.78 8.62 -26.06
CA CYS A 20 12.27 8.16 -24.76
C CYS A 20 11.20 8.32 -23.67
N VAL A 21 10.59 9.51 -23.55
CA VAL A 21 9.54 9.75 -22.55
C VAL A 21 8.33 8.86 -22.81
N ALA A 22 7.88 8.70 -24.05
CA ALA A 22 6.75 7.84 -24.38
C ALA A 22 6.98 6.37 -24.00
N LEU A 23 8.21 5.87 -24.14
CA LEU A 23 8.57 4.50 -23.74
C LEU A 23 8.66 4.32 -22.22
N PHE A 24 9.20 5.30 -21.49
CA PHE A 24 9.49 5.15 -20.06
C PHE A 24 8.41 5.72 -19.12
N LEU A 25 7.57 6.65 -19.58
CA LEU A 25 6.50 7.24 -18.78
C LEU A 25 5.49 6.20 -18.25
N PRO A 26 5.02 5.21 -19.04
CA PRO A 26 4.10 4.19 -18.54
C PRO A 26 4.71 3.37 -17.41
N TYR A 27 6.00 3.03 -17.53
CA TYR A 27 6.73 2.29 -16.50
C TYR A 27 6.84 3.10 -15.20
N TYR A 28 7.20 4.38 -15.30
CA TYR A 28 7.25 5.27 -14.15
C TYR A 28 5.90 5.42 -13.46
N GLN A 29 4.83 5.63 -14.24
CA GLN A 29 3.47 5.74 -13.71
C GLN A 29 3.00 4.45 -13.03
N ALA A 30 3.29 3.28 -13.62
CA ALA A 30 2.97 1.99 -13.02
C ALA A 30 3.69 1.81 -11.67
N ARG A 31 4.97 2.18 -11.58
CA ARG A 31 5.73 2.15 -10.33
C ARG A 31 5.14 3.08 -9.29
N LYS A 32 4.84 4.33 -9.64
CA LYS A 32 4.22 5.30 -8.73
C LYS A 32 2.88 4.80 -8.20
N LYS A 33 2.01 4.28 -9.08
CA LYS A 33 0.70 3.71 -8.70
C LYS A 33 0.84 2.51 -7.77
N LYS A 34 1.85 1.65 -7.98
CA LYS A 34 2.18 0.53 -7.09
C LYS A 34 2.54 1.05 -5.69
N GLN A 35 3.36 2.09 -5.61
CA GLN A 35 3.75 2.69 -4.34
C GLN A 35 2.57 3.31 -3.59
N GLU A 36 1.74 4.08 -4.29
CA GLU A 36 0.54 4.70 -3.72
C GLU A 36 -0.44 3.65 -3.17
N LYS A 37 -0.67 2.55 -3.90
CA LYS A 37 -1.50 1.44 -3.42
C LYS A 37 -0.95 0.83 -2.13
N ASN A 38 0.36 0.60 -2.05
CA ASN A 38 0.98 0.07 -0.83
C ASN A 38 0.82 1.04 0.35
N GLN A 39 1.04 2.33 0.12
CA GLN A 39 0.89 3.34 1.17
C GLN A 39 -0.55 3.41 1.69
N ARG A 40 -1.53 3.39 0.79
CA ARG A 40 -2.95 3.37 1.18
C ARG A 40 -3.30 2.11 1.98
N ALA A 41 -2.83 0.95 1.55
CA ALA A 41 -3.02 -0.30 2.29
C ALA A 41 -2.45 -0.22 3.72
N LYS A 42 -1.23 0.31 3.88
CA LYS A 42 -0.65 0.53 5.20
C LYS A 42 -1.49 1.48 6.06
N GLN A 43 -1.92 2.60 5.48
CA GLN A 43 -2.68 3.61 6.20
C GLN A 43 -4.01 3.06 6.71
N VAL A 44 -4.74 2.33 5.88
CA VAL A 44 -6.02 1.73 6.27
C VAL A 44 -5.81 0.71 7.39
N ILE A 45 -4.89 -0.24 7.24
CA ILE A 45 -4.69 -1.29 8.25
C ILE A 45 -4.14 -0.71 9.55
N ILE A 46 -3.12 0.14 9.50
CA ILE A 46 -2.56 0.75 10.72
C ILE A 46 -3.58 1.68 11.38
N GLY A 47 -4.32 2.47 10.59
CA GLY A 47 -5.32 3.41 11.09
C GLY A 47 -6.44 2.70 11.84
N THR A 48 -7.12 1.78 11.16
CA THR A 48 -8.25 1.01 11.74
C THR A 48 -7.80 0.17 12.94
N SER A 49 -6.68 -0.58 12.81
CA SER A 49 -6.17 -1.38 13.93
C SER A 49 -5.73 -0.54 15.12
N LYS A 50 -5.21 0.67 14.91
CA LYS A 50 -4.86 1.57 16.01
C LYS A 50 -6.11 2.02 16.77
N THR A 51 -7.17 2.39 16.06
CA THR A 51 -8.45 2.75 16.70
C THR A 51 -9.02 1.57 17.49
N ILE A 52 -8.98 0.35 16.91
CA ILE A 52 -9.47 -0.88 17.56
C ILE A 52 -8.80 -1.14 18.91
N LEU A 53 -7.50 -0.82 19.06
CA LEU A 53 -6.77 -1.00 20.34
C LEU A 53 -7.35 -0.18 21.50
N GLU A 54 -8.09 0.88 21.21
CA GLU A 54 -8.66 1.82 22.18
C GLU A 54 -10.14 1.53 22.46
N LEU A 55 -10.76 0.59 21.73
CA LEU A 55 -12.19 0.28 21.84
C LEU A 55 -12.47 -0.78 22.91
N ASN A 56 -13.64 -0.65 23.55
CA ASN A 56 -14.20 -1.61 24.50
C ASN A 56 -15.27 -2.53 23.88
N ASN A 57 -15.66 -2.29 22.62
CA ASN A 57 -16.64 -3.09 21.90
C ASN A 57 -16.26 -3.19 20.42
N ILE A 58 -15.27 -4.04 20.16
CA ILE A 58 -14.62 -4.14 18.85
C ILE A 58 -15.57 -4.71 17.80
N GLN A 59 -16.35 -5.75 18.12
CA GLN A 59 -17.16 -6.46 17.14
C GLN A 59 -18.32 -5.64 16.57
N LYS A 60 -18.74 -4.56 17.25
CA LYS A 60 -19.76 -3.62 16.77
C LYS A 60 -19.17 -2.33 16.19
N SER A 61 -17.85 -2.22 16.14
CA SER A 61 -17.18 -1.02 15.65
C SER A 61 -17.10 -1.02 14.14
N ILE A 62 -17.26 0.18 13.56
CA ILE A 62 -17.14 0.39 12.12
C ILE A 62 -15.70 0.04 11.69
N GLU A 63 -14.71 0.35 12.53
CA GLU A 63 -13.31 0.14 12.25
C GLU A 63 -12.94 -1.34 12.11
N PHE A 64 -13.56 -2.22 12.89
CA PHE A 64 -13.37 -3.66 12.75
C PHE A 64 -13.99 -4.19 11.45
N ASP A 65 -15.22 -3.77 11.12
CA ASP A 65 -15.88 -4.15 9.87
C ASP A 65 -15.13 -3.61 8.65
N GLU A 66 -14.61 -2.39 8.72
CA GLU A 66 -13.77 -1.78 7.69
C GLU A 66 -12.48 -2.56 7.50
N LEU A 67 -11.76 -2.88 8.59
CA LEU A 67 -10.52 -3.66 8.52
C LEU A 67 -10.78 -5.05 7.90
N LYS A 68 -11.82 -5.73 8.37
CA LYS A 68 -12.22 -7.07 7.89
C LYS A 68 -12.58 -7.04 6.41
N THR A 69 -13.43 -6.10 6.00
CA THR A 69 -13.86 -5.94 4.61
C THR A 69 -12.69 -5.56 3.72
N PHE A 70 -11.84 -4.64 4.18
CA PHE A 70 -10.69 -4.20 3.43
C PHE A 70 -9.72 -5.35 3.18
N VAL A 71 -9.33 -6.09 4.22
CA VAL A 71 -8.42 -7.25 4.09
C VAL A 71 -9.04 -8.33 3.19
N ALA A 72 -10.32 -8.65 3.35
CA ALA A 72 -11.00 -9.65 2.54
C ALA A 72 -11.04 -9.29 1.05
N VAL A 73 -11.37 -8.03 0.72
CA VAL A 73 -11.46 -7.58 -0.67
C VAL A 73 -10.07 -7.40 -1.29
N TYR A 74 -9.16 -6.72 -0.59
CA TYR A 74 -7.86 -6.39 -1.16
C TYR A 74 -6.93 -7.58 -1.28
N SER A 75 -7.04 -8.59 -0.40
CA SER A 75 -6.25 -9.82 -0.50
C SER A 75 -6.51 -10.58 -1.81
N VAL A 76 -7.75 -10.55 -2.31
CA VAL A 76 -8.13 -11.19 -3.58
C VAL A 76 -7.65 -10.38 -4.79
N LEU A 77 -7.66 -9.05 -4.69
CA LEU A 77 -7.36 -8.15 -5.82
C LEU A 77 -5.87 -7.83 -5.98
N THR A 78 -5.07 -8.06 -4.94
CA THR A 78 -3.68 -7.63 -4.94
C THR A 78 -2.75 -8.65 -5.58
N THR A 79 -1.82 -8.18 -6.41
CA THR A 79 -0.82 -9.00 -7.10
C THR A 79 0.62 -8.60 -6.79
N ASN A 80 0.81 -7.57 -5.97
CA ASN A 80 2.15 -7.10 -5.58
C ASN A 80 2.54 -7.70 -4.22
N ASP A 81 3.71 -8.35 -4.17
CA ASP A 81 4.35 -8.90 -2.96
C ASP A 81 4.29 -7.98 -1.74
N ALA A 82 4.59 -6.68 -1.89
CA ALA A 82 4.59 -5.76 -0.75
C ALA A 82 3.17 -5.56 -0.20
N THR A 83 2.17 -5.43 -1.08
CA THR A 83 0.78 -5.31 -0.68
C THR A 83 0.25 -6.62 -0.10
N ILE A 84 0.62 -7.77 -0.68
CA ILE A 84 0.28 -9.11 -0.17
C ILE A 84 0.75 -9.24 1.27
N LYS A 85 2.03 -8.94 1.55
CA LYS A 85 2.58 -8.96 2.92
C LYS A 85 1.83 -8.02 3.87
N ILE A 86 1.44 -6.83 3.40
CA ILE A 86 0.64 -5.90 4.20
C ILE A 86 -0.75 -6.50 4.50
N MET A 87 -1.37 -7.21 3.55
CA MET A 87 -2.66 -7.88 3.75
C MET A 87 -2.54 -9.07 4.71
N ASP A 88 -1.47 -9.87 4.59
CA ASP A 88 -1.22 -11.02 5.46
C ASP A 88 -1.09 -10.58 6.93
N LEU A 89 -0.33 -9.52 7.18
CA LEU A 89 -0.22 -8.92 8.52
C LEU A 89 -1.55 -8.33 9.00
N GLY A 90 -2.36 -7.77 8.10
CA GLY A 90 -3.74 -7.35 8.41
C GLY A 90 -4.64 -8.52 8.81
N ASN A 91 -4.51 -9.66 8.13
CA ASN A 91 -5.24 -10.88 8.44
C ASN A 91 -4.79 -11.49 9.79
N GLU A 92 -3.50 -11.40 10.10
CA GLU A 92 -2.97 -11.80 11.40
C GLU A 92 -3.51 -10.91 12.53
N ILE A 93 -3.61 -9.60 12.31
CA ILE A 93 -4.29 -8.67 13.26
C ILE A 93 -5.75 -9.11 13.48
N LEU A 94 -6.50 -9.40 12.42
CA LEU A 94 -7.89 -9.89 12.53
C LEU A 94 -7.97 -11.22 13.29
N THR A 95 -7.00 -12.11 13.10
CA THR A 95 -6.91 -13.40 13.79
C THR A 95 -6.63 -13.21 15.29
N ILE A 96 -5.77 -12.26 15.67
CA ILE A 96 -5.49 -11.93 17.07
C ILE A 96 -6.71 -11.34 17.77
N ILE A 97 -7.48 -10.51 17.05
CA ILE A 97 -8.74 -9.93 17.55
C ILE A 97 -9.81 -11.02 17.72
N GLY A 98 -9.93 -11.91 16.73
CA GLY A 98 -10.93 -12.97 16.74
C GLY A 98 -12.36 -12.44 16.91
N ASP A 99 -13.13 -13.12 17.77
CA ASP A 99 -14.51 -12.76 18.12
C ASP A 99 -14.60 -11.99 19.45
N GLU A 100 -13.46 -11.55 19.99
CA GLU A 100 -13.41 -10.87 21.28
C GLU A 100 -13.84 -9.40 21.16
N ASN A 101 -14.56 -8.90 22.17
CA ASN A 101 -15.02 -7.51 22.21
C ASN A 101 -13.99 -6.55 22.82
N VAL A 102 -13.04 -7.08 23.61
CA VAL A 102 -12.02 -6.34 24.33
C VAL A 102 -10.72 -7.10 24.20
N LEU A 103 -9.63 -6.40 23.91
CA LEU A 103 -8.30 -6.98 23.82
C LEU A 103 -7.58 -6.93 25.17
N ASP A 104 -6.92 -8.02 25.52
CA ASP A 104 -5.95 -8.06 26.60
C ASP A 104 -4.64 -7.33 26.22
N ASP A 105 -3.78 -7.09 27.21
CA ASP A 105 -2.52 -6.37 27.00
C ASP A 105 -1.51 -7.14 26.12
N SER A 106 -1.60 -8.47 26.10
CA SER A 106 -0.75 -9.32 25.25
C SER A 106 -1.15 -9.19 23.79
N GLN A 107 -2.44 -9.28 23.47
CA GLN A 107 -3.01 -9.06 22.15
C GLN A 107 -2.71 -7.65 21.65
N LYS A 108 -2.89 -6.63 22.50
CA LYS A 108 -2.55 -5.23 22.17
C LYS A 108 -1.06 -5.09 21.83
N SER A 109 -0.17 -5.73 22.58
CA SER A 109 1.27 -5.72 22.30
C SER A 109 1.60 -6.40 20.97
N LYS A 110 1.02 -7.57 20.69
CA LYS A 110 1.20 -8.29 19.41
C LYS A 110 0.74 -7.44 18.22
N ILE A 111 -0.45 -6.84 18.30
CA ILE A 111 -0.98 -5.97 17.23
C ILE A 111 -0.06 -4.77 17.01
N ARG A 112 0.49 -4.15 18.07
CA ARG A 112 1.46 -3.05 17.93
C ARG A 112 2.75 -3.48 17.23
N ASN A 113 3.23 -4.70 17.48
CA ASN A 113 4.39 -5.26 16.79
C ASN A 113 4.10 -5.43 15.30
N LEU A 114 2.95 -6.03 14.95
CA LEU A 114 2.52 -6.18 13.55
C LEU A 114 2.36 -4.82 12.86
N GLN A 115 1.79 -3.81 13.53
CA GLN A 115 1.73 -2.44 13.01
C GLN A 115 3.13 -1.88 12.69
N ASN A 116 4.14 -2.18 13.52
CA ASN A 116 5.51 -1.74 13.27
C ASN A 116 6.15 -2.51 12.12
N GLU A 117 5.90 -3.81 11.99
CA GLU A 117 6.33 -4.59 10.84
C GLU A 117 5.75 -4.04 9.54
N ILE A 118 4.45 -3.74 9.51
CA ILE A 118 3.80 -3.09 8.37
C ILE A 118 4.50 -1.77 8.03
N LYS A 119 4.86 -0.93 9.02
CA LYS A 119 5.57 0.34 8.76
C LYS A 119 6.93 0.10 8.08
N LEU A 120 7.66 -0.92 8.47
CA LEU A 120 9.02 -1.22 7.96
C LEU A 120 9.05 -1.81 6.54
N ILE A 121 7.92 -2.27 5.98
CA ILE A 121 7.88 -2.81 4.61
C ILE A 121 8.31 -1.75 3.59
N LYS A 122 9.30 -2.06 2.74
CA LYS A 122 9.74 -1.14 1.67
C LYS A 122 8.70 -1.08 0.54
N ILE A 123 8.43 0.12 0.04
CA ILE A 123 7.38 0.43 -0.95
C ILE A 123 7.97 0.84 -2.30
#